data_AF-W1YQ79-F1
#
_entry.id   AF-W1YQ79-F1
#
_cell.length_a   1.000
_cell.length_b   1.000
_cell.length_c   1.000
_cell.angle_alpha   90.00
_cell.angle_beta   90.00
_cell.angle_gamma   90.00
#
_symmetry.space_group_name_H-M   'P 1'
#
loop_
_entity.id
_entity.type
_entity.pdbx_description
1 polymer ?
#
loop_
_entity_poly.entity_id
_entity_poly.type
_entity_poly.pdbx_seq_one_letter_code
_entity_poly.pdbx_strand_id
1 'polypeptide(L)'
;DLYGTTEPIDEEWTAQISALSHDIDKLTTSVQTYVATNDMSLFNKVFQYILYRQIDMLADYSLEAILSYAKDGVEYILMTSALEGSPLKQVARWSQQIEYDEDNVELLLQHYEATKKGYRTKRVGTLIPII
;
A
#
# COMPACT_ATOMS: atom_id res chain seq x y z
N ASP A 1 -0.92 -2.36 9.57
CA ASP A 1 -1.14 -3.78 9.90
C ASP A 1 -1.10 -4.70 8.69
N LEU A 2 -1.82 -4.42 7.58
CA LEU A 2 -1.88 -5.33 6.41
C LEU A 2 -0.52 -5.79 5.86
N TYR A 3 0.44 -4.88 5.67
CA TYR A 3 1.77 -5.26 5.17
C TYR A 3 2.54 -6.19 6.12
N GLY A 4 2.19 -6.20 7.41
CA GLY A 4 2.77 -7.12 8.39
C GLY A 4 2.23 -8.55 8.29
N THR A 5 1.24 -8.80 7.44
CA THR A 5 0.70 -10.15 7.20
C THR A 5 1.31 -10.84 5.99
N THR A 6 2.22 -10.19 5.27
CA THR A 6 2.95 -10.79 4.15
C THR A 6 4.01 -11.75 4.65
N GLU A 7 4.41 -12.73 3.85
CA GLU A 7 5.58 -13.55 4.16
C GLU A 7 6.85 -12.68 4.02
N PRO A 8 7.59 -12.41 5.11
CA PRO A 8 8.71 -11.48 5.06
C PRO A 8 9.90 -12.08 4.31
N ILE A 9 10.52 -11.29 3.44
CA ILE A 9 11.73 -11.69 2.72
C ILE A 9 12.97 -11.77 3.61
N ASP A 10 13.02 -10.93 4.64
CA ASP A 10 14.09 -10.84 5.63
C ASP A 10 13.59 -10.12 6.91
N GLU A 11 14.43 -10.09 7.94
CA GLU A 11 14.14 -9.41 9.21
C GLU A 11 14.05 -7.88 9.06
N GLU A 12 14.73 -7.31 8.05
CA GLU A 12 14.69 -5.86 7.79
C GLU A 12 13.29 -5.42 7.35
N TRP A 13 12.54 -6.25 6.61
CA TRP A 13 11.17 -5.94 6.21
C TRP A 13 10.27 -5.78 7.42
N THR A 14 10.35 -6.73 8.35
CA THR A 14 9.60 -6.68 9.61
C THR A 14 9.99 -5.46 10.44
N ALA A 15 11.28 -5.12 10.48
CA ALA A 15 11.77 -3.93 11.18
C ALA A 15 11.24 -2.63 10.55
N GLN A 16 11.21 -2.52 9.21
CA GLN A 16 10.66 -1.36 8.50
C GLN A 16 9.18 -1.17 8.80
N ILE A 17 8.37 -2.24 8.74
CA ILE A 17 6.95 -2.16 9.09
C ILE A 17 6.75 -1.74 10.54
N SER A 18 7.54 -2.30 11.46
CA SER A 18 7.49 -1.93 12.88
C SER A 18 7.80 -0.44 13.07
N ALA A 19 8.83 0.07 12.40
CA ALA A 19 9.22 1.48 12.45
C ALA A 19 8.10 2.43 11.98
N LEU A 20 7.37 2.06 10.92
CA LEU A 20 6.23 2.84 10.44
C LEU A 20 5.10 2.95 11.47
N SER A 21 4.92 1.94 12.32
CA SER A 21 3.87 1.91 13.36
C SER A 21 4.30 2.46 14.72
N HIS A 22 5.61 2.63 14.94
CA HIS A 22 6.17 2.93 16.26
C HIS A 22 5.95 4.38 16.71
N ASP A 23 6.10 5.34 15.79
CA ASP A 23 5.98 6.78 16.08
C ASP A 23 5.27 7.49 14.91
N ILE A 24 3.94 7.54 14.99
CA ILE A 24 3.07 8.07 13.93
C ILE A 24 3.26 9.58 13.74
N ASP A 25 3.53 10.33 14.82
CA ASP A 25 3.73 11.78 14.74
C ASP A 25 5.04 12.11 14.01
N LYS A 26 6.10 11.38 14.32
CA LYS A 26 7.38 11.51 13.62
C LYS A 26 7.26 11.10 12.15
N LEU A 27 6.59 9.98 11.85
CA LEU A 27 6.35 9.55 10.48
C LEU A 27 5.58 10.62 9.69
N THR A 28 4.49 11.14 10.26
CA THR A 28 3.66 12.18 9.65
C THR A 28 4.50 13.42 9.33
N THR A 29 5.29 13.89 10.28
CA THR A 29 6.19 15.04 10.10
C THR A 29 7.23 14.79 9.01
N SER A 30 7.80 13.58 8.98
CA SER A 30 8.81 13.19 7.98
C SER A 30 8.21 13.17 6.58
N VAL A 31 7.03 12.58 6.40
CA VAL A 31 6.33 12.54 5.11
C VAL A 31 5.94 13.94 4.65
N GLN A 32 5.38 14.77 5.53
CA GLN A 32 5.03 16.16 5.20
C GLN A 32 6.25 16.96 4.73
N THR A 33 7.37 16.82 5.45
CA THR A 33 8.63 17.49 5.09
C THR A 33 9.15 16.97 3.74
N TYR A 34 9.13 15.65 3.54
CA TYR A 34 9.59 15.02 2.30
C TYR A 34 8.79 15.51 1.09
N VAL A 35 7.45 15.50 1.18
CA VAL A 35 6.55 15.98 0.12
C VAL A 35 6.75 17.46 -0.18
N ALA A 36 6.99 18.29 0.84
CA ALA A 36 7.18 19.73 0.66
C ALA A 36 8.54 20.08 0.02
N THR A 37 9.53 19.18 0.07
CA THR A 37 10.93 19.48 -0.29
C THR A 37 11.48 18.67 -1.45
N ASN A 38 10.78 17.64 -1.92
CA ASN A 38 11.24 16.74 -2.97
C ASN A 38 10.29 16.71 -4.18
N ASP A 39 10.81 16.30 -5.33
CA ASP A 39 9.99 16.02 -6.50
C ASP A 39 9.22 14.71 -6.33
N MET A 40 7.89 14.81 -6.44
CA MET A 40 6.96 13.69 -6.29
C MET A 40 6.72 12.91 -7.59
N SER A 41 7.32 13.33 -8.71
CA SER A 41 7.11 12.71 -10.02
C SER A 41 7.48 11.22 -10.06
N LEU A 42 8.45 10.79 -9.25
CA LEU A 42 8.84 9.40 -9.11
C LEU A 42 7.67 8.53 -8.62
N PHE A 43 6.96 8.95 -7.56
CA PHE A 43 5.87 8.17 -6.97
C PHE A 43 4.69 8.02 -7.93
N ASN A 44 4.41 9.06 -8.74
CA ASN A 44 3.41 8.96 -9.80
C ASN A 44 3.80 7.93 -10.87
N LYS A 45 5.09 7.86 -11.25
CA LYS A 45 5.58 6.84 -12.19
C LYS A 45 5.53 5.45 -11.58
N VAL A 46 5.85 5.30 -10.31
CA VAL A 46 5.77 4.02 -9.59
C VAL A 46 4.32 3.55 -9.52
N PHE A 47 3.36 4.45 -9.24
CA PHE A 47 1.94 4.11 -9.26
C PHE A 47 1.50 3.59 -10.64
N GLN A 48 1.88 4.28 -11.73
CA GLN A 48 1.58 3.84 -13.09
C GLN A 48 2.24 2.51 -13.43
N TYR A 49 3.49 2.30 -12.98
CA TYR A 49 4.20 1.04 -13.15
C TYR A 49 3.48 -0.12 -12.44
N ILE A 50 3.10 0.04 -11.18
CA ILE A 50 2.39 -1.00 -10.43
C ILE A 50 1.05 -1.32 -11.11
N LEU A 51 0.28 -0.31 -11.54
CA LEU A 51 -0.96 -0.55 -12.28
C LEU A 51 -0.73 -1.33 -13.57
N TYR A 52 0.29 -0.98 -14.34
CA TYR A 52 0.63 -1.69 -15.57
C TYR A 52 0.97 -3.16 -15.28
N ARG A 53 1.72 -3.44 -14.21
CA ARG A 53 2.10 -4.81 -13.83
C ARG A 53 0.92 -5.66 -13.36
N GLN A 54 -0.11 -5.03 -12.81
CA GLN A 54 -1.30 -5.72 -12.31
C GLN A 54 -2.48 -5.69 -13.29
N ILE A 55 -2.29 -5.27 -14.54
CA ILE A 55 -3.38 -5.21 -15.53
C ILE A 55 -4.03 -6.58 -15.75
N ASP A 56 -3.24 -7.66 -15.77
CA ASP A 56 -3.76 -9.00 -16.02
C ASP A 56 -4.63 -9.51 -14.87
N MET A 57 -4.42 -8.99 -13.66
CA MET A 57 -5.21 -9.32 -12.46
C MET A 57 -6.66 -8.82 -12.55
N LEU A 58 -7.00 -7.97 -13.54
CA LEU A 58 -8.39 -7.57 -13.81
C LEU A 58 -9.29 -8.74 -14.20
N ALA A 59 -8.73 -9.90 -14.57
CA ALA A 59 -9.49 -11.11 -14.81
C ALA A 59 -10.20 -11.63 -13.54
N ASP A 60 -9.55 -11.46 -12.39
CA ASP A 60 -9.96 -12.06 -11.11
C ASP A 60 -10.34 -11.02 -10.04
N TYR A 61 -9.79 -9.81 -10.14
CA TYR A 61 -9.95 -8.74 -9.17
C TYR A 61 -10.58 -7.49 -9.78
N SER A 62 -11.31 -6.72 -8.96
CA SER A 62 -11.89 -5.47 -9.44
C SER A 62 -10.85 -4.37 -9.63
N LEU A 63 -11.13 -3.44 -10.55
CA LEU A 63 -10.30 -2.26 -10.78
C LEU A 63 -10.03 -1.49 -9.48
N GLU A 64 -11.02 -1.37 -8.59
CA GLU A 64 -10.86 -0.67 -7.31
C GLU A 64 -9.90 -1.40 -6.36
N ALA A 65 -9.89 -2.74 -6.36
CA ALA A 65 -8.92 -3.51 -5.59
C ALA A 65 -7.49 -3.27 -6.11
N ILE A 66 -7.31 -3.26 -7.44
CA ILE A 66 -6.02 -3.01 -8.09
C ILE A 66 -5.54 -1.57 -7.84
N LEU A 67 -6.44 -0.58 -7.90
CA LEU A 67 -6.12 0.82 -7.56
C LEU A 67 -5.70 0.96 -6.10
N SER A 68 -6.38 0.25 -5.19
CA SER A 68 -6.04 0.27 -3.75
C SER A 68 -4.68 -0.37 -3.50
N TYR A 69 -4.40 -1.52 -4.13
CA TYR A 69 -3.10 -2.18 -4.09
C TYR A 69 -1.98 -1.26 -4.57
N ALA A 70 -2.14 -0.62 -5.74
CA ALA A 70 -1.13 0.28 -6.28
C ALA A 70 -0.93 1.54 -5.41
N LYS A 71 -2.02 2.10 -4.88
CA LYS A 71 -1.98 3.26 -3.99
C LYS A 71 -1.21 2.94 -2.71
N ASP A 72 -1.59 1.86 -2.03
CA ASP A 72 -0.97 1.49 -0.75
C ASP A 72 0.51 1.12 -0.94
N GLY A 73 0.87 0.49 -2.06
CA GLY A 73 2.28 0.26 -2.41
C GLY A 73 3.08 1.55 -2.54
N VAL A 74 2.54 2.55 -3.23
CA VAL A 74 3.18 3.87 -3.37
C VAL A 74 3.25 4.60 -2.03
N GLU A 75 2.20 4.52 -1.20
CA GLU A 75 2.20 5.12 0.14
C GLU A 75 3.26 4.48 1.03
N TYR A 76 3.40 3.15 1.02
CA TYR A 76 4.47 2.45 1.73
C TYR A 76 5.86 2.92 1.28
N ILE A 77 6.10 2.98 -0.03
CA ILE A 77 7.38 3.43 -0.60
C ILE A 77 7.65 4.89 -0.23
N LEU A 78 6.64 5.76 -0.21
CA LEU A 78 6.78 7.16 0.21
C LEU A 78 7.15 7.26 1.70
N MET A 79 6.45 6.54 2.56
CA MET A 79 6.67 6.57 4.00
C MET A 79 8.09 6.09 4.36
N THR A 80 8.52 4.97 3.78
CA THR A 80 9.89 4.46 3.97
C THR A 80 10.95 5.39 3.38
N SER A 81 10.69 5.99 2.21
CA SER A 81 11.58 7.01 1.62
C SER A 81 11.71 8.26 2.51
N ALA A 82 10.63 8.66 3.18
CA ALA A 82 10.65 9.83 4.07
C ALA A 82 11.45 9.57 5.36
N LEU A 83 11.44 8.33 5.86
CA LEU A 83 12.19 7.95 7.06
C LEU A 83 13.66 7.63 6.79
N GLU A 84 13.95 6.94 5.69
CA GLU A 84 15.25 6.31 5.42
C GLU A 84 15.98 6.91 4.22
N GLY A 85 15.27 7.71 3.41
CA GLY A 85 15.78 8.24 2.14
C GLY A 85 15.85 7.18 1.03
N SER A 86 16.59 7.51 -0.02
CA SER A 86 16.88 6.62 -1.16
C SER A 86 15.64 6.00 -1.82
N PRO A 87 14.74 6.79 -2.42
CA PRO A 87 13.44 6.29 -2.88
C PRO A 87 13.53 5.17 -3.92
N LEU A 88 14.54 5.17 -4.80
CA LEU A 88 14.74 4.06 -5.74
C LEU A 88 15.08 2.74 -5.06
N LYS A 89 15.77 2.77 -3.90
CA LYS A 89 16.02 1.56 -3.10
C LYS A 89 14.73 1.06 -2.47
N GLN A 90 13.88 1.97 -1.99
CA GLN A 90 12.59 1.60 -1.40
C GLN A 90 11.64 0.99 -2.44
N VAL A 91 11.66 1.49 -3.69
CA VAL A 91 10.96 0.86 -4.83
C VAL A 91 11.47 -0.56 -5.06
N ALA A 92 12.79 -0.74 -5.17
CA ALA A 92 13.39 -2.06 -5.42
C ALA A 92 13.05 -3.06 -4.31
N ARG A 93 13.11 -2.62 -3.04
CA ARG A 93 12.82 -3.44 -1.87
C ARG A 93 11.34 -3.82 -1.80
N TRP A 94 10.43 -2.87 -2.03
CA TRP A 94 8.99 -3.16 -2.13
C TRP A 94 8.68 -4.16 -3.25
N SER A 95 9.29 -3.99 -4.43
CA SER A 95 9.13 -4.91 -5.57
C SER A 95 9.61 -6.32 -5.21
N GLN A 96 10.76 -6.43 -4.54
CA GLN A 96 11.30 -7.72 -4.11
C GLN A 96 10.40 -8.46 -3.11
N GLN A 97 9.83 -7.72 -2.16
CA GLN A 97 9.00 -8.28 -1.10
C GLN A 97 7.57 -8.59 -1.55
N ILE A 98 6.99 -7.73 -2.37
CA ILE A 98 5.58 -7.80 -2.72
C ILE A 98 5.43 -8.27 -4.16
N GLU A 99 5.99 -7.54 -5.13
CA GLU A 99 5.71 -7.76 -6.56
C GLU A 99 6.24 -9.12 -7.06
N TYR A 100 7.39 -9.57 -6.58
CA TYR A 100 8.00 -10.83 -7.00
C TYR A 100 7.57 -12.05 -6.17
N ASP A 101 6.71 -11.84 -5.18
CA ASP A 101 6.13 -12.90 -4.37
C ASP A 101 4.64 -12.99 -4.73
N GLU A 102 4.29 -13.94 -5.61
CA GLU A 102 2.92 -14.10 -6.11
C GLU A 102 1.92 -14.37 -4.99
N ASP A 103 2.33 -15.06 -3.91
CA ASP A 103 1.50 -15.33 -2.74
C ASP A 103 1.18 -14.03 -1.98
N ASN A 104 2.17 -13.14 -1.83
CA ASN A 104 1.96 -11.81 -1.25
C ASN A 104 1.10 -10.91 -2.14
N VAL A 105 1.28 -10.93 -3.47
CA VAL A 105 0.40 -10.20 -4.41
C VAL A 105 -1.04 -10.67 -4.25
N GLU A 106 -1.27 -11.98 -4.26
CA GLU A 106 -2.59 -12.58 -4.12
C GLU A 106 -3.22 -12.21 -2.77
N LEU A 107 -2.48 -12.38 -1.67
CA LEU A 107 -2.93 -12.05 -0.31
C LEU A 107 -3.45 -10.61 -0.22
N LEU A 108 -2.68 -9.65 -0.76
CA LEU A 108 -3.05 -8.24 -0.71
C LEU A 108 -4.26 -7.94 -1.60
N LEU A 109 -4.29 -8.46 -2.83
CA LEU A 109 -5.43 -8.23 -3.73
C LEU A 109 -6.73 -8.85 -3.20
N GLN A 110 -6.68 -10.03 -2.59
CA GLN A 110 -7.83 -10.64 -1.93
C GLN A 110 -8.35 -9.76 -0.78
N HIS A 111 -7.46 -9.17 0.02
CA HIS A 111 -7.83 -8.22 1.06
C HIS A 111 -8.57 -7.00 0.48
N TYR A 112 -8.02 -6.36 -0.55
CA TYR A 112 -8.64 -5.19 -1.17
C TYR A 112 -9.99 -5.52 -1.85
N GLU A 113 -10.12 -6.70 -2.45
CA GLU A 113 -11.39 -7.15 -3.02
C GLU A 113 -12.45 -7.44 -1.94
N ALA A 114 -12.05 -8.02 -0.81
CA ALA A 114 -12.95 -8.29 0.30
C ALA A 114 -13.45 -7.00 0.98
N THR A 115 -12.58 -6.01 1.18
CA THR A 115 -12.96 -4.71 1.75
C THR A 115 -13.97 -3.97 0.87
N LYS A 116 -13.87 -4.07 -0.46
CA LYS A 116 -14.92 -3.60 -1.38
C LYS A 116 -16.28 -4.25 -1.12
N LYS A 117 -16.31 -5.58 -0.93
CA LYS A 117 -17.56 -6.33 -0.71
C LYS A 117 -18.23 -5.92 0.60
N GLY A 118 -17.47 -5.57 1.64
CA GLY A 118 -17.99 -5.05 2.91
C GLY A 118 -18.74 -3.71 2.78
N TYR A 119 -18.36 -2.86 1.82
CA TYR A 119 -19.13 -1.63 1.50
C TYR A 119 -20.38 -1.90 0.66
N ARG A 120 -20.44 -3.02 -0.09
CA ARG A 120 -21.64 -3.42 -0.85
C ARG A 120 -22.75 -4.00 0.03
N THR A 121 -22.45 -4.55 1.20
CA THR A 121 -23.47 -5.14 2.11
C THR A 121 -24.17 -4.13 3.02
N LYS A 122 -23.75 -2.85 3.08
CA LYS A 122 -24.40 -1.79 3.88
C LYS A 122 -25.44 -0.94 3.14
N ARG A 123 -25.96 -1.39 1.99
CA ARG A 123 -27.07 -0.71 1.31
C ARG A 123 -28.23 -1.66 1.00
N VAL A 124 -28.90 -2.17 2.03
CA VAL A 124 -30.38 -2.26 2.06
C VAL A 124 -30.85 -2.23 3.52
N GLY A 125 -31.63 -1.20 3.86
CA GLY A 125 -32.62 -1.23 4.95
C GLY A 125 -32.10 -1.05 6.38
N THR A 126 -32.22 0.17 6.92
CA THR A 126 -33.13 0.49 8.05
C THR A 126 -32.95 1.97 8.43
N LEU A 127 -34.04 2.73 8.37
CA LEU A 127 -34.20 4.05 8.98
C LEU A 127 -34.33 3.89 10.50
N ILE A 128 -33.49 4.57 11.30
CA ILE A 128 -33.86 4.98 12.66
C ILE A 128 -33.26 6.38 12.91
N PRO A 129 -34.06 7.40 13.30
CA PRO A 129 -33.54 8.65 13.82
C PRO A 129 -33.13 8.46 15.29
N ILE A 130 -31.96 8.97 15.67
CA ILE A 130 -31.59 9.08 17.09
C ILE A 130 -31.99 10.48 17.55
N ILE A 131 -32.87 10.50 18.55
CA ILE A 131 -33.18 11.66 19.41
C ILE A 131 -31.93 11.98 20.23
#